data_AF-A0A2R6R5S1-F1
#
_entry.id   AF-A0A2R6R5S1-F1
#
_cell.length_a   1.000
_cell.length_b   1.000
_cell.length_c   1.000
_cell.angle_alpha   90.00
_cell.angle_beta   90.00
_cell.angle_gamma   90.00
#
_symmetry.space_group_name_H-M   'P 1'
#
loop_
_entity.id
_entity.type
_entity.pdbx_description
1 polymer ?
#
loop_
_entity_poly.entity_id
_entity_poly.type
_entity_poly.pdbx_seq_one_letter_code
_entity_poly.pdbx_strand_id
1 'polypeptide(L)'
;MGSSESTLSGSQRADDEITTVSERIEGVDPLLESLRSLKIATPILTAPLTETSLTDVLVRKPSSSSASVNPKVLLELFSVYRDWQETKAQKISKKQEEIENKIEVVDALAVKLLQRFNYSVSTMKTTSHHLSEVHALQVELGELKGRLTEVISNCDALCRRITTEGPELMRSSVKPFSATSANSEVTCSLPSPASTS
;
A
#
# COMPACT_ATOMS: atom_id res chain seq x y z
N MET A 1 30.89 9.03 6.72
CA MET A 1 30.37 9.99 5.73
C MET A 1 28.92 9.66 5.46
N GLY A 2 28.00 10.62 5.64
CA GLY A 2 26.64 10.57 5.10
C GLY A 2 25.53 10.07 6.02
N SER A 3 25.16 10.85 7.05
CA SER A 3 23.82 10.81 7.64
C SER A 3 23.04 12.02 7.12
N SER A 4 21.91 11.83 6.46
CA SER A 4 20.99 12.90 6.12
C SER A 4 19.83 12.91 7.11
N GLU A 5 19.93 13.80 8.08
CA GLU A 5 18.85 14.19 8.97
C GLU A 5 17.98 15.20 8.23
N SER A 6 16.71 14.87 7.99
CA SER A 6 15.73 15.83 7.45
C SER A 6 14.88 16.34 8.59
N THR A 7 15.25 17.52 9.12
CA THR A 7 14.50 18.27 10.13
C THR A 7 13.29 18.96 9.48
N LEU A 8 12.09 18.41 9.68
CA LEU A 8 10.84 19.11 9.41
C LEU A 8 10.51 20.01 10.62
N SER A 9 11.02 21.24 10.59
CA SER A 9 10.63 22.29 11.53
C SER A 9 9.54 23.17 10.94
N GLY A 10 8.32 22.98 11.45
CA GLY A 10 7.43 24.06 11.88
C GLY A 10 6.81 24.96 10.82
N SER A 11 5.56 24.67 10.48
CA SER A 11 4.55 25.73 10.45
C SER A 11 3.20 25.18 10.88
N GLN A 12 2.69 25.79 11.95
CA GLN A 12 1.29 25.89 12.37
C GLN A 12 0.56 24.60 12.78
N ARG A 13 0.45 24.45 14.11
CA ARG A 13 -0.79 23.98 14.74
C ARG A 13 -1.95 24.79 14.16
N ALA A 14 -2.85 24.12 13.46
CA ALA A 14 -4.22 24.57 13.29
C ALA A 14 -5.09 23.39 13.70
N ASP A 15 -5.95 23.66 14.67
CA ASP A 15 -6.87 22.70 15.28
C ASP A 15 -7.73 22.01 14.22
N ASP A 16 -8.04 20.75 14.51
CA ASP A 16 -8.92 19.89 13.74
C ASP A 16 -10.37 20.41 13.89
N GLU A 17 -10.69 21.50 13.18
CA GLU A 17 -12.01 22.11 13.16
C GLU A 17 -12.81 21.58 11.96
N ILE A 18 -13.84 20.77 12.24
CA ILE A 18 -14.80 20.31 11.25
C ILE A 18 -15.53 21.54 10.70
N THR A 19 -15.11 22.02 9.53
CA THR A 19 -15.77 23.10 8.81
C THR A 19 -17.06 22.58 8.19
N THR A 20 -18.17 22.70 8.93
CA THR A 20 -19.51 22.56 8.36
C THR A 20 -19.76 23.71 7.39
N VAL A 21 -20.09 23.38 6.14
CA VAL A 21 -20.47 24.34 5.08
C VAL A 21 -21.70 25.12 5.53
N SER A 22 -21.48 26.27 6.16
CA SER A 22 -22.51 27.22 6.59
C SER A 22 -22.61 28.34 5.56
N GLU A 23 -23.00 28.01 4.33
CA GLU A 23 -23.45 29.01 3.38
C GLU A 23 -24.73 28.50 2.71
N ARG A 24 -25.85 28.77 3.38
CA ARG A 24 -27.15 28.74 2.74
C ARG A 24 -27.14 29.88 1.73
N ILE A 25 -26.99 29.56 0.45
CA ILE A 25 -27.21 30.52 -0.64
C ILE A 25 -28.66 31.00 -0.52
N GLU A 26 -28.84 32.16 0.09
CA GLU A 26 -30.11 32.87 0.14
C GLU A 26 -30.31 33.55 -1.20
N GLY A 27 -30.57 32.71 -2.20
CA GLY A 27 -30.77 33.08 -3.58
C GLY A 27 -31.68 32.04 -4.22
N VAL A 28 -32.68 32.53 -4.96
CA VAL A 28 -33.55 31.66 -5.74
C VAL A 28 -32.66 30.80 -6.64
N ASP A 29 -32.82 29.48 -6.53
CA ASP A 29 -32.04 28.51 -7.31
C ASP A 29 -32.01 28.96 -8.78
N PRO A 30 -30.82 29.11 -9.40
CA PRO A 30 -30.70 29.54 -10.79
C PRO A 30 -31.49 28.64 -11.76
N LEU A 31 -31.73 27.37 -11.41
CA LEU A 31 -32.67 26.52 -12.15
C LEU A 31 -34.11 27.00 -12.01
N LEU A 32 -34.52 27.42 -10.81
CA LEU A 32 -35.86 27.93 -10.53
C LEU A 32 -36.11 29.27 -11.22
N GLU A 33 -35.09 30.11 -11.32
CA GLU A 33 -35.13 31.37 -12.09
C GLU A 33 -35.18 31.10 -13.61
N SER A 34 -34.46 30.08 -14.09
CA SER A 34 -34.53 29.63 -15.48
C SER A 34 -35.91 29.06 -15.83
N LEU A 35 -36.50 28.24 -14.96
CA LEU A 35 -37.84 27.68 -15.13
C LEU A 35 -38.92 28.77 -15.11
N ARG A 36 -38.74 29.81 -14.28
CA ARG A 36 -39.65 30.95 -14.22
C ARG A 36 -39.52 31.86 -15.46
N SER A 37 -38.33 31.93 -16.05
CA SER A 37 -38.02 32.71 -17.26
C SER A 37 -38.41 31.98 -18.54
N LEU A 38 -38.65 30.65 -18.48
CA LEU A 38 -39.16 29.88 -19.60
C LEU A 38 -40.56 30.37 -19.96
N LYS A 39 -40.65 31.10 -21.07
CA LYS A 39 -41.93 31.49 -21.67
C LYS A 39 -42.63 30.21 -22.12
N ILE A 40 -43.74 29.88 -21.47
CA ILE A 40 -44.59 28.74 -21.85
C ILE A 40 -44.92 28.93 -23.32
N ALA A 41 -44.34 28.08 -24.17
CA ALA A 41 -44.69 28.06 -25.59
C ALA A 41 -46.19 27.82 -25.67
N THR A 42 -46.88 28.58 -26.53
CA THR A 42 -48.31 28.39 -26.77
C THR A 42 -48.59 26.90 -26.95
N PRO A 43 -49.52 26.32 -26.18
CA PRO A 43 -49.79 24.90 -26.24
C PRO A 43 -50.12 24.55 -27.69
N ILE A 44 -49.48 23.49 -28.19
CA ILE A 44 -49.74 22.97 -29.55
C ILE A 44 -51.22 22.52 -29.66
N LEU A 45 -51.88 22.28 -28.52
CA LEU A 45 -53.29 21.91 -28.41
C LEU A 45 -54.13 23.14 -28.05
N THR A 46 -54.97 23.58 -29.01
CA THR A 46 -55.81 24.78 -28.94
C THR A 46 -57.21 24.54 -28.34
N ALA A 47 -57.42 23.46 -27.58
CA ALA A 47 -58.74 23.11 -27.05
C ALA A 47 -58.76 23.05 -25.51
N PRO A 48 -59.81 23.57 -24.85
CA PRO A 48 -59.90 23.55 -23.40
C PRO A 48 -60.18 22.12 -22.92
N LEU A 49 -59.34 21.60 -22.03
CA LEU A 49 -59.53 20.28 -21.42
C LEU A 49 -60.61 20.40 -20.34
N THR A 50 -61.85 20.03 -20.66
CA THR A 50 -62.91 19.91 -19.68
C THR A 50 -62.69 18.64 -18.85
N GLU A 51 -62.19 18.83 -17.64
CA GLU A 51 -61.97 17.83 -16.57
C GLU A 51 -63.17 16.87 -16.44
N THR A 52 -63.07 15.68 -17.04
CA THR A 52 -64.02 14.58 -16.83
C THR A 52 -63.25 13.26 -16.72
N SER A 53 -63.13 12.80 -15.48
CA SER A 53 -62.83 11.43 -15.01
C SER A 53 -61.76 10.60 -15.74
N LEU A 54 -60.69 10.23 -15.01
CA LEU A 54 -59.57 9.40 -15.46
C LEU A 54 -59.98 8.05 -16.10
N THR A 55 -61.09 7.45 -15.68
CA THR A 55 -61.58 6.19 -16.27
C THR A 55 -62.17 6.39 -17.66
N ASP A 56 -62.71 7.58 -17.95
CA ASP A 56 -63.27 7.93 -19.25
C ASP A 56 -62.15 8.25 -20.26
N VAL A 57 -60.97 8.67 -19.79
CA VAL A 57 -59.76 8.85 -20.60
C VAL A 57 -59.15 7.52 -21.04
N LEU A 58 -59.18 6.49 -20.18
CA LEU A 58 -58.59 5.18 -20.48
C LEU A 58 -59.43 4.34 -21.46
N VAL A 59 -60.76 4.48 -21.43
CA VAL A 59 -61.69 3.68 -22.26
C VAL A 59 -62.04 4.38 -23.57
N ARG A 60 -61.81 5.70 -23.67
CA ARG A 60 -62.03 6.46 -24.90
C ARG A 60 -60.96 6.10 -25.93
N LYS A 61 -61.37 5.26 -26.90
CA LYS A 61 -60.72 5.14 -28.21
C LYS A 61 -60.38 6.57 -28.67
N PRO A 62 -59.12 6.90 -28.96
CA PRO A 62 -58.72 8.27 -29.24
C PRO A 62 -59.60 8.79 -30.37
N SER A 63 -60.49 9.74 -30.03
CA SER A 63 -61.21 10.51 -31.03
C SER A 63 -60.16 11.08 -31.96
N SER A 64 -60.40 10.89 -33.25
CA SER A 64 -59.54 11.23 -34.38
C SER A 64 -59.24 12.74 -34.42
N SER A 65 -58.48 13.23 -33.45
CA SER A 65 -57.78 14.50 -33.47
C SER A 65 -56.48 14.20 -34.20
N SER A 66 -56.49 14.47 -35.49
CA SER A 66 -55.33 14.36 -36.35
C SER A 66 -54.31 15.43 -35.99
N ALA A 67 -53.59 15.25 -34.88
CA ALA A 67 -52.21 15.72 -34.82
C ALA A 67 -51.42 14.83 -35.78
N SER A 68 -51.58 15.07 -37.09
CA SER A 68 -50.88 14.29 -38.11
C SER A 68 -49.42 14.73 -38.10
N VAL A 69 -48.63 14.11 -37.23
CA VAL A 69 -47.17 14.21 -37.30
C VAL A 69 -46.77 13.66 -38.66
N ASN A 70 -46.01 14.44 -39.42
CA ASN A 70 -45.58 14.04 -40.75
C ASN A 70 -44.75 12.75 -40.61
N PRO A 71 -45.15 11.62 -41.23
CA PRO A 71 -44.49 10.34 -41.08
C PRO A 71 -43.01 10.36 -41.49
N LYS A 72 -42.64 11.28 -42.39
CA LYS A 72 -41.25 11.50 -42.80
C LYS A 72 -40.39 12.08 -41.67
N VAL A 73 -40.93 13.04 -40.92
CA VAL A 73 -40.25 13.65 -39.75
C VAL A 73 -40.11 12.63 -38.62
N LEU A 74 -41.11 11.75 -38.45
CA LEU A 74 -41.06 10.68 -37.47
C LEU A 74 -39.96 9.65 -37.79
N LEU A 75 -39.84 9.25 -39.06
CA LEU A 75 -38.77 8.36 -39.52
C LEU A 75 -37.39 8.99 -39.33
N GLU A 76 -37.23 10.27 -39.64
CA GLU A 76 -35.98 11.00 -39.44
C GLU A 76 -35.61 11.10 -37.96
N LEU A 77 -36.58 11.40 -37.08
CA LEU A 77 -36.37 11.41 -35.64
C LEU A 77 -35.93 10.04 -35.11
N PHE A 78 -36.57 8.95 -35.56
CA PHE A 78 -36.15 7.60 -35.20
C PHE A 78 -34.75 7.26 -35.72
N SER A 79 -34.40 7.71 -36.93
CA SER A 79 -33.04 7.56 -37.47
C SER A 79 -32.01 8.26 -36.57
N VAL A 80 -32.21 9.55 -36.29
CA VAL A 80 -31.33 10.34 -35.43
C VAL A 80 -31.21 9.73 -34.03
N TYR A 81 -32.32 9.24 -33.47
CA TYR A 81 -32.32 8.56 -32.18
C TYR A 81 -31.55 7.23 -32.21
N ARG A 82 -31.69 6.45 -33.28
CA ARG A 82 -30.96 5.19 -33.47
C ARG A 82 -29.46 5.42 -33.59
N ASP A 83 -29.05 6.41 -34.38
CA ASP A 83 -27.64 6.78 -34.54
C ASP A 83 -27.04 7.27 -33.20
N TRP A 84 -27.81 8.05 -32.44
CA TRP A 84 -27.43 8.48 -31.11
C TRP A 84 -27.29 7.30 -30.13
N GLN A 85 -28.25 6.37 -30.13
CA GLN A 85 -28.20 5.14 -29.32
C GLN A 85 -26.96 4.29 -29.65
N GLU A 86 -26.69 4.08 -30.94
CA GLU A 86 -25.53 3.30 -31.39
C GLU A 86 -24.21 3.97 -30.99
N THR A 87 -24.11 5.29 -31.16
CA THR A 87 -22.93 6.06 -30.74
C THR A 87 -22.71 5.96 -29.22
N LYS A 88 -23.79 5.95 -28.42
CA LYS A 88 -23.70 5.80 -26.97
C LYS A 88 -23.28 4.39 -26.58
N ALA A 89 -23.85 3.37 -27.21
CA ALA A 89 -23.48 1.98 -26.99
C ALA A 89 -22.00 1.74 -27.30
N GLN A 90 -21.50 2.25 -28.43
CA GLN A 90 -20.08 2.14 -28.79
C GLN A 90 -19.16 2.83 -27.76
N LYS A 91 -19.52 4.03 -27.29
CA LYS A 91 -18.74 4.74 -26.26
C LYS A 91 -18.70 3.98 -24.93
N ILE A 92 -19.82 3.35 -24.54
CA ILE A 92 -19.89 2.52 -23.33
C ILE A 92 -19.02 1.28 -23.50
N SER A 93 -19.17 0.57 -24.62
CA SER A 93 -18.40 -0.64 -24.92
C SER A 93 -16.90 -0.37 -24.90
N LYS A 94 -16.44 0.71 -25.54
CA LYS A 94 -15.02 1.08 -25.55
C LYS A 94 -14.48 1.38 -24.14
N LYS A 95 -15.28 2.05 -23.30
CA LYS A 95 -14.88 2.32 -21.90
C LYS A 95 -14.85 1.04 -21.07
N GLN A 96 -15.79 0.13 -21.28
CA GLN A 96 -15.81 -1.16 -20.58
C GLN A 96 -14.57 -1.98 -20.93
N GLU A 97 -14.21 -2.06 -22.22
CA GLU A 97 -13.00 -2.73 -22.68
C GLU A 97 -11.72 -2.12 -22.08
N GLU A 98 -11.61 -0.79 -22.02
CA GLU A 98 -10.46 -0.12 -21.38
C GLU A 98 -10.38 -0.45 -19.88
N ILE A 99 -11.52 -0.48 -19.19
CA ILE A 99 -11.59 -0.82 -17.76
C ILE A 99 -11.19 -2.29 -17.54
N GLU A 100 -11.70 -3.21 -18.36
CA GLU A 100 -11.39 -4.64 -18.30
C GLU A 100 -9.88 -4.88 -18.49
N ASN A 101 -9.28 -4.29 -19.52
CA ASN A 101 -7.83 -4.35 -19.74
C ASN A 101 -7.02 -3.84 -18.53
N LYS A 102 -7.46 -2.75 -17.89
CA LYS A 102 -6.80 -2.24 -16.68
C LYS A 102 -6.95 -3.18 -15.49
N ILE A 103 -8.11 -3.82 -15.33
CA ILE A 103 -8.36 -4.79 -14.27
C ILE A 103 -7.43 -6.00 -14.46
N GLU A 104 -7.30 -6.52 -15.67
CA GLU A 104 -6.39 -7.65 -15.96
C GLU A 104 -4.93 -7.32 -15.62
N VAL A 105 -4.46 -6.13 -15.98
CA VAL A 105 -3.08 -5.70 -15.65
C VAL A 105 -2.89 -5.56 -14.14
N VAL A 106 -3.87 -4.98 -13.43
CA VAL A 106 -3.80 -4.83 -11.96
C VAL A 106 -3.82 -6.18 -11.27
N ASP A 107 -4.64 -7.12 -11.72
CA ASP A 107 -4.71 -8.47 -11.17
C ASP A 107 -3.39 -9.22 -11.36
N ALA A 108 -2.84 -9.20 -12.58
CA ALA A 108 -1.54 -9.79 -12.88
C ALA A 108 -0.41 -9.17 -12.04
N LEU A 109 -0.46 -7.86 -11.79
CA LEU A 109 0.50 -7.17 -10.93
C LEU A 109 0.33 -7.56 -9.45
N ALA A 110 -0.92 -7.65 -8.96
CA ALA A 110 -1.22 -8.03 -7.59
C ALA A 110 -0.70 -9.44 -7.27
N VAL A 111 -0.92 -10.40 -8.18
CA VAL A 111 -0.39 -11.76 -8.06
C VAL A 111 1.15 -11.77 -7.99
N LYS A 112 1.82 -11.02 -8.88
CA LYS A 112 3.28 -10.92 -8.88
C LYS A 112 3.83 -10.27 -7.60
N LEU A 113 3.15 -9.24 -7.09
CA LEU A 113 3.52 -8.57 -5.86
C LEU A 113 3.41 -9.53 -4.66
N LEU A 114 2.30 -10.25 -4.57
CA LEU A 114 2.08 -11.25 -3.53
C LEU A 114 3.14 -12.35 -3.57
N GLN A 115 3.48 -12.85 -4.76
CA GLN A 115 4.53 -13.85 -4.94
C GLN A 115 5.90 -13.33 -4.44
N ARG A 116 6.28 -12.11 -4.82
CA ARG A 116 7.53 -11.48 -4.34
C ARG A 116 7.53 -11.28 -2.84
N PHE A 117 6.41 -10.86 -2.28
CA PHE A 117 6.27 -10.68 -0.84
C PHE A 117 6.46 -12.00 -0.09
N ASN A 118 5.78 -13.07 -0.52
CA ASN A 118 5.91 -14.38 0.10
C ASN A 118 7.33 -14.94 0.02
N TYR A 119 8.01 -14.76 -1.12
CA TYR A 119 9.41 -15.14 -1.26
C TYR A 119 10.31 -14.36 -0.28
N SER A 120 10.12 -13.05 -0.19
CA SER A 120 10.85 -12.19 0.75
C SER A 120 10.65 -12.61 2.20
N VAL A 121 9.39 -12.86 2.60
CA VAL A 121 9.04 -13.36 3.94
C VAL A 121 9.70 -14.70 4.23
N SER A 122 9.67 -15.64 3.28
CA SER A 122 10.33 -16.93 3.43
C SER A 122 11.84 -16.76 3.62
N THR A 123 12.48 -15.90 2.82
CA THR A 123 13.92 -15.64 2.91
C THR A 123 14.27 -15.01 4.26
N MET A 124 13.51 -14.01 4.69
CA MET A 124 13.70 -13.35 5.98
C MET A 124 13.52 -14.31 7.16
N LYS A 125 12.56 -15.24 7.07
CA LYS A 125 12.35 -16.28 8.08
C LYS A 125 13.56 -17.22 8.16
N THR A 126 14.11 -17.64 7.03
CA THR A 126 15.33 -18.47 6.98
C THR A 126 16.52 -17.72 7.56
N THR A 127 16.76 -16.47 7.17
CA THR A 127 17.85 -15.65 7.73
C THR A 127 17.68 -15.44 9.23
N SER A 128 16.45 -15.17 9.70
CA SER A 128 16.17 -15.03 11.13
C SER A 128 16.45 -16.32 11.90
N HIS A 129 16.15 -17.48 11.32
CA HIS A 129 16.46 -18.77 11.93
C HIS A 129 17.98 -18.96 12.06
N HIS A 130 18.74 -18.74 10.99
CA HIS A 130 20.20 -18.83 11.04
C HIS A 130 20.83 -17.84 12.02
N LEU A 131 20.33 -16.60 12.11
CA LEU A 131 20.80 -15.64 13.10
C LEU A 131 20.52 -16.10 14.54
N SER A 132 19.38 -16.77 14.78
CA SER A 132 19.09 -17.36 16.08
C SER A 132 20.07 -18.49 16.43
N GLU A 133 20.44 -19.33 15.47
CA GLU A 133 21.45 -20.39 15.66
C GLU A 133 22.82 -19.80 15.96
N VAL A 134 23.23 -18.77 15.20
CA VAL A 134 24.50 -18.05 15.43
C VAL A 134 24.51 -17.40 16.82
N HIS A 135 23.40 -16.82 17.26
CA HIS A 135 23.30 -16.24 18.59
C HIS A 135 23.48 -17.28 19.69
N ALA A 136 22.85 -18.46 19.55
CA ALA A 136 23.03 -19.56 20.49
C ALA A 136 24.51 -20.00 20.57
N LEU A 137 25.17 -20.19 19.42
CA LEU A 137 26.59 -20.53 19.35
C LEU A 137 27.49 -19.45 19.97
N GLN A 138 27.15 -18.17 19.78
CA GLN A 138 27.90 -17.06 20.39
C GLN A 138 27.86 -17.13 21.92
N VAL A 139 26.72 -17.50 22.50
CA VAL A 139 26.56 -17.67 23.96
C VAL A 139 27.41 -18.85 24.45
N GLU A 140 27.32 -20.01 23.79
CA GLU A 140 28.12 -21.20 24.16
C GLU A 140 29.64 -20.92 24.06
N LEU A 141 30.07 -20.20 23.02
CA LEU A 141 31.47 -19.79 22.87
C LEU A 141 31.91 -18.86 24.00
N GLY A 142 31.04 -17.94 24.43
CA GLY A 142 31.30 -17.06 25.57
C GLY A 142 31.46 -17.83 26.88
N GLU A 143 30.59 -18.80 27.13
CA GLU A 143 30.66 -19.66 28.32
C GLU A 143 31.92 -20.52 28.31
N LEU A 144 32.25 -21.15 27.18
CA LEU A 144 33.45 -21.96 27.02
C LEU A 144 34.72 -21.13 27.23
N LYS A 145 34.75 -19.91 26.69
CA LYS A 145 35.85 -18.96 26.92
C LYS A 145 35.98 -18.61 28.41
N GLY A 146 34.86 -18.41 29.11
CA GLY A 146 34.84 -18.21 30.56
C GLY A 146 35.46 -19.38 31.31
N ARG A 147 35.01 -20.62 31.04
CA ARG A 147 35.54 -21.84 31.64
C ARG A 147 37.03 -22.04 31.37
N LEU A 148 37.48 -21.79 30.13
CA LEU A 148 38.90 -21.87 29.78
C LEU A 148 39.73 -20.83 30.55
N THR A 149 39.23 -19.61 30.69
CA THR A 149 39.91 -18.54 31.44
C THR A 149 40.04 -18.92 32.92
N GLU A 150 39.02 -19.53 33.51
CA GLU A 150 39.07 -20.07 34.86
C GLU A 150 40.12 -21.17 35.01
N VAL A 151 40.16 -22.13 34.09
CA VAL A 151 41.17 -23.20 34.08
C VAL A 151 42.58 -22.63 33.95
N ILE A 152 42.82 -21.68 33.05
CA ILE A 152 44.12 -21.00 32.91
C ILE A 152 44.50 -20.30 34.21
N SER A 153 43.57 -19.57 34.84
CA SER A 153 43.79 -18.90 36.12
C SER A 153 44.13 -19.88 37.25
N ASN A 154 43.44 -21.04 37.30
CA ASN A 154 43.72 -22.11 38.25
C ASN A 154 45.12 -22.71 38.04
N CYS A 155 45.47 -23.02 36.78
CA CYS A 155 46.81 -23.47 36.42
C CYS A 155 47.88 -22.44 36.78
N ASP A 156 47.65 -21.15 36.54
CA ASP A 156 48.57 -20.09 36.92
C ASP A 156 48.73 -19.95 38.44
N ALA A 157 47.64 -20.11 39.20
CA ALA A 157 47.69 -20.15 40.65
C ALA A 157 48.49 -21.36 41.15
N LEU A 158 48.33 -22.52 40.52
CA LEU A 158 49.13 -23.71 40.79
C LEU A 158 50.61 -23.48 40.45
N CYS A 159 50.92 -22.89 39.29
CA CYS A 159 52.28 -22.53 38.91
C CYS A 159 52.92 -21.63 39.97
N ARG A 160 52.21 -20.59 40.43
CA ARG A 160 52.68 -19.71 41.51
C ARG A 160 52.94 -20.47 42.81
N ARG A 161 52.05 -21.38 43.20
CA ARG A 161 52.24 -22.23 44.39
C ARG A 161 53.45 -23.14 44.27
N ILE A 162 53.72 -23.71 43.11
CA ILE A 162 54.93 -24.53 42.88
C ILE A 162 56.18 -23.65 42.98
N THR A 163 56.15 -22.41 42.48
CA THR A 163 57.28 -21.48 42.64
C THR A 163 57.56 -21.15 44.11
N THR A 164 56.54 -21.00 44.95
CA THR A 164 56.71 -20.63 46.38
C THR A 164 57.00 -21.85 47.28
N GLU A 165 56.26 -22.93 47.13
CA GLU A 165 56.23 -24.07 48.06
C GLU A 165 56.82 -25.36 47.46
N GLY A 166 57.12 -25.37 46.16
CA GLY A 166 57.58 -26.57 45.46
C GLY A 166 59.06 -26.91 45.62
N PRO A 167 59.47 -28.13 45.24
CA PRO A 167 60.86 -28.59 45.29
C PRO A 167 61.80 -27.73 44.44
N GLU A 168 63.05 -27.52 44.87
CA GLU A 168 64.00 -26.59 44.23
C GLU A 168 64.21 -26.84 42.72
N LEU A 169 64.19 -28.11 42.28
CA LEU A 169 64.33 -28.50 40.88
C LEU A 169 63.14 -28.06 39.99
N MET A 170 61.97 -27.82 40.58
CA MET A 170 60.74 -27.46 39.85
C MET A 170 60.51 -25.95 39.79
N ARG A 171 61.12 -25.19 40.71
CA ARG A 171 60.92 -23.73 40.80
C ARG A 171 61.42 -22.97 39.57
N SER A 172 62.45 -23.47 38.89
CA SER A 172 62.99 -22.87 37.66
C SER A 172 62.33 -23.34 36.36
N SER A 173 61.58 -24.44 36.39
CA SER A 173 61.01 -25.08 35.19
C SER A 173 59.57 -24.68 34.88
N VAL A 174 58.83 -24.14 35.85
CA VAL A 174 57.38 -23.88 35.70
C VAL A 174 57.14 -22.40 35.37
N LYS A 175 56.44 -22.14 34.25
CA LYS A 175 56.04 -20.79 33.81
C LYS A 175 54.51 -20.71 33.70
N PRO A 176 53.86 -19.64 34.21
CA PRO A 176 52.43 -19.42 34.06
C PRO A 176 52.02 -19.32 32.58
N PHE A 177 50.83 -19.85 32.26
CA PHE A 177 50.25 -19.86 30.93
C PHE A 177 49.90 -18.44 30.44
N SER A 178 49.45 -17.53 31.31
CA SER A 178 49.17 -16.14 30.94
C SER A 178 50.40 -15.36 30.45
N ALA A 179 51.61 -15.78 30.84
CA ALA A 179 52.85 -15.13 30.42
C ALA A 179 53.26 -15.46 28.96
N THR A 180 52.56 -16.40 28.31
CA THR A 180 52.83 -16.83 26.93
C THR A 180 51.85 -16.19 25.94
N SER A 181 50.68 -15.74 26.40
CA SER A 181 49.61 -15.21 25.52
C SER A 181 49.89 -13.81 24.95
N ALA A 182 50.89 -13.08 25.45
CA ALA A 182 51.22 -11.72 24.99
C ALA A 182 51.93 -11.67 23.61
N ASN A 183 52.26 -12.81 23.02
CA ASN A 183 53.08 -12.90 21.79
C ASN A 183 52.33 -13.44 20.55
N SER A 184 50.99 -13.54 20.57
CA SER A 184 50.22 -13.97 19.40
C SER A 184 48.96 -13.14 19.23
N GLU A 185 49.11 -11.97 18.62
CA GLU A 185 48.01 -11.30 17.94
C GLU A 185 47.62 -12.14 16.71
N VAL A 186 46.52 -12.88 16.83
CA VAL A 186 45.90 -13.55 15.68
C VAL A 186 45.06 -12.52 14.93
N THR A 187 45.65 -11.94 13.89
CA THR A 187 44.95 -11.08 12.93
C THR A 187 43.97 -11.92 12.11
N CYS A 188 42.70 -11.94 12.51
CA CYS A 188 41.61 -12.47 11.68
C CYS A 188 41.26 -11.45 10.59
N SER A 189 41.91 -11.57 9.43
CA SER A 189 41.51 -10.87 8.22
C SER A 189 40.26 -11.55 7.63
N LEU A 190 39.11 -10.87 7.70
CA LEU A 190 37.89 -11.27 6.97
C LEU A 190 38.10 -11.08 5.46
N PRO A 191 37.74 -12.06 4.61
CA PRO A 191 37.74 -11.86 3.16
C PRO A 191 36.53 -11.00 2.73
N SER A 192 36.79 -9.95 1.95
CA SER A 192 35.76 -9.09 1.34
C SER A 192 34.85 -9.90 0.40
N PRO A 193 33.53 -9.58 0.34
CA PRO A 193 32.63 -10.22 -0.61
C PRO A 193 32.96 -9.78 -2.04
N ALA A 194 33.10 -10.76 -2.93
CA ALA A 194 33.34 -10.56 -4.34
C ALA A 194 32.11 -9.92 -5.02
N SER A 195 32.33 -8.80 -5.69
CA SER A 195 31.39 -8.17 -6.61
C SER A 195 31.25 -9.04 -7.85
N THR A 196 30.11 -9.71 -8.04
CA THR A 196 29.76 -10.33 -9.32
C THR A 196 29.05 -9.30 -10.19
N SER A 197 29.63 -9.06 -11.38
CA SER A 197 29.08 -8.32 -12.51
C SER A 197 27.87 -9.01 -13.14
#